data_AF-U9SMA0-F1
#
_entry.id   AF-U9SMA0-F1
#
_cell.length_a   1.000
_cell.length_b   1.000
_cell.length_c   1.000
_cell.angle_alpha   90.00
_cell.angle_beta   90.00
_cell.angle_gamma   90.00
#
_symmetry.space_group_name_H-M   'P 1'
#
loop_
_entity.id
_entity.type
_entity.pdbx_description
1 polymer ?
#
loop_
_entity_poly.entity_id
_entity_poly.type
_entity_poly.pdbx_seq_one_letter_code
_entity_poly.pdbx_strand_id
1 'polypeptide(L)'
;MAKQTGELKIKLFGGFDEGEMKEWWNKHNSDLPAMDEQQIRQIEDISGKIPLFLKFLLESDHKNFKDAWEYLDQQLTSKIKEPMMNFSDIISSSNRWELHVKLMKSFLTNKDPTDGYGHNDYDHRFFYVDNGKCYYVCGLARDCMANYLYGKDRMEVFIDINWIKSFKNNPSVKGLHC
;
A
#
# COMPACT_ATOMS: atom_id res chain seq x y z
N MET A 1 33.90 17.23 21.37
CA MET A 1 33.02 16.11 21.79
C MET A 1 31.99 15.88 20.71
N ALA A 2 32.19 14.88 19.84
CA ALA A 2 31.20 14.49 18.83
C ALA A 2 30.44 13.27 19.35
N LYS A 3 29.18 13.47 19.76
CA LYS A 3 28.26 12.36 20.04
C LYS A 3 26.80 12.82 20.03
N GLN A 4 26.27 12.92 18.81
CA GLN A 4 24.91 12.52 18.51
C GLN A 4 24.99 11.79 17.16
N THR A 5 25.01 10.46 17.18
CA THR A 5 24.49 9.70 16.04
C THR A 5 22.97 9.81 16.14
N GLY A 6 22.46 10.99 15.80
CA GLY A 6 21.04 11.27 15.61
C GLY A 6 20.58 10.59 14.32
N GLU A 7 20.77 9.28 14.21
CA GLU A 7 20.14 8.49 13.17
C GLU A 7 18.63 8.52 13.43
N LEU A 8 17.99 9.59 12.94
CA LEU A 8 16.65 9.50 12.39
C LEU A 8 16.71 8.38 11.35
N LYS A 9 16.27 7.18 11.75
CA LYS A 9 16.15 6.02 10.89
C LYS A 9 15.32 6.40 9.66
N ILE A 10 16.04 6.67 8.57
CA ILE A 10 15.73 6.63 7.13
C ILE A 10 14.24 6.79 6.80
N LYS A 11 13.88 7.92 6.19
CA LYS A 11 12.64 8.07 5.42
C LYS A 11 12.69 7.10 4.23
N LEU A 12 11.79 6.11 4.18
CA LEU A 12 11.52 5.38 2.94
C LEU A 12 10.24 5.97 2.33
N PHE A 13 10.41 6.85 1.34
CA PHE A 13 9.33 7.29 0.47
C PHE A 13 9.49 6.61 -0.88
N GLY A 14 8.49 5.81 -1.24
CA GLY A 14 8.44 5.11 -2.53
C GLY A 14 9.18 3.77 -2.56
N GLY A 15 8.76 2.93 -3.50
CA GLY A 15 9.59 1.88 -4.05
C GLY A 15 10.45 2.39 -5.20
N PHE A 16 11.09 1.46 -5.90
CA PHE A 16 11.89 1.77 -7.08
C PHE A 16 11.11 2.61 -8.10
N ASP A 17 11.81 3.55 -8.75
CA ASP A 17 11.28 4.26 -9.91
C ASP A 17 11.16 3.34 -11.15
N GLU A 18 10.69 3.87 -12.28
CA GLU A 18 10.52 3.07 -13.51
C GLU A 18 11.84 2.50 -14.04
N GLY A 19 12.94 3.25 -13.93
CA GLY A 19 14.27 2.82 -14.36
C GLY A 19 14.83 1.75 -13.43
N GLU A 20 14.77 2.00 -12.13
CA GLU A 20 15.21 1.06 -11.09
C GLU A 20 14.40 -0.25 -11.13
N MET A 21 13.07 -0.20 -11.34
CA MET A 21 12.26 -1.40 -11.51
C MET A 21 12.66 -2.19 -12.76
N LYS A 22 12.93 -1.51 -13.88
CA LYS A 22 13.38 -2.17 -15.10
C LYS A 22 14.71 -2.88 -14.89
N GLU A 23 15.65 -2.24 -14.21
CA GLU A 23 16.93 -2.88 -13.85
C GLU A 23 16.73 -4.06 -12.90
N TRP A 24 15.85 -3.93 -11.91
CA TRP A 24 15.52 -5.00 -10.97
C TRP A 24 14.95 -6.24 -11.68
N TRP A 25 13.96 -6.05 -12.56
CA TRP A 25 13.39 -7.15 -13.35
C TRP A 25 14.44 -7.80 -14.26
N ASN A 26 15.26 -7.01 -14.96
CA ASN A 26 16.32 -7.55 -15.83
C ASN A 26 17.33 -8.38 -15.05
N LYS A 27 17.70 -7.93 -13.85
CA LYS A 27 18.66 -8.61 -12.99
C LYS A 27 18.14 -9.95 -12.46
N HIS A 28 16.85 -10.02 -12.15
CA HIS A 28 16.23 -11.18 -11.50
C HIS A 28 15.38 -12.04 -12.44
N ASN A 29 15.39 -11.77 -13.75
CA ASN A 29 14.61 -12.51 -14.74
C ASN A 29 14.94 -14.03 -14.76
N SER A 30 16.15 -14.43 -14.39
CA SER A 30 16.52 -15.85 -14.26
C SER A 30 16.04 -16.51 -12.98
N ASP A 31 15.76 -15.72 -11.95
CA ASP A 31 15.42 -16.20 -10.60
C ASP A 31 13.90 -16.28 -10.41
N LEU A 32 13.12 -15.75 -11.35
CA LEU A 32 11.68 -15.59 -11.27
C LEU A 32 10.97 -16.46 -12.32
N PRO A 33 9.75 -16.94 -12.03
CA PRO A 33 8.97 -17.61 -13.05
C PRO A 33 8.64 -16.64 -14.20
N ALA A 34 8.40 -17.18 -15.39
CA ALA A 34 7.96 -16.37 -16.52
C ALA A 34 6.65 -15.64 -16.19
N MET A 35 6.63 -14.32 -16.40
CA MET A 35 5.49 -13.46 -16.13
C MET A 35 5.17 -12.60 -17.36
N ASP A 36 3.89 -12.38 -17.59
CA ASP A 36 3.44 -11.37 -18.55
C ASP A 36 3.46 -9.96 -17.95
N GLU A 37 3.27 -8.95 -18.80
CA GLU A 37 3.28 -7.55 -18.35
C GLU A 37 2.18 -7.23 -17.32
N GLN A 38 1.03 -7.91 -17.40
CA GLN A 38 -0.06 -7.67 -16.45
C GLN A 38 0.32 -8.20 -15.06
N GLN A 39 0.91 -9.39 -15.00
CA GLN A 39 1.42 -9.99 -13.77
C GLN A 39 2.53 -9.15 -13.13
N ILE A 40 3.46 -8.63 -13.95
CA ILE A 40 4.48 -7.67 -13.51
C ILE A 40 3.83 -6.42 -12.90
N ARG A 41 2.86 -5.80 -13.60
CA ARG A 41 2.15 -4.62 -13.10
C ARG A 41 1.41 -4.90 -11.79
N GLN A 42 0.83 -6.09 -11.63
CA GLN A 42 0.16 -6.49 -10.40
C GLN A 42 1.14 -6.57 -9.23
N ILE A 43 2.29 -7.23 -9.42
CA ILE A 43 3.35 -7.30 -8.41
C ILE A 43 3.82 -5.90 -8.02
N GLU A 44 4.07 -5.04 -9.00
CA GLU A 44 4.50 -3.67 -8.77
C GLU A 44 3.48 -2.86 -7.96
N ASP A 45 2.19 -2.99 -8.25
CA ASP A 45 1.12 -2.33 -7.48
C ASP A 45 1.09 -2.85 -6.04
N ILE A 46 0.96 -4.17 -5.82
CA ILE A 46 0.77 -4.70 -4.46
C ILE A 46 2.00 -4.51 -3.57
N SER A 47 3.20 -4.55 -4.15
CA SER A 47 4.47 -4.31 -3.44
C SER A 47 4.82 -2.83 -3.33
N GLY A 48 4.15 -1.95 -4.09
CA GLY A 48 4.52 -0.55 -4.18
C GLY A 48 5.94 -0.34 -4.70
N LYS A 49 6.48 -1.33 -5.44
CA LYS A 49 7.87 -1.37 -5.93
C LYS A 49 8.92 -1.37 -4.81
N ILE A 50 8.52 -1.69 -3.57
CA ILE A 50 9.41 -1.60 -2.41
C ILE A 50 10.40 -2.76 -2.46
N PRO A 51 11.73 -2.50 -2.45
CA PRO A 51 12.73 -3.57 -2.62
C PRO A 51 12.62 -4.66 -1.57
N LEU A 52 12.28 -4.29 -0.33
CA LEU A 52 12.07 -5.23 0.77
C LEU A 52 10.89 -6.17 0.52
N PHE A 53 9.83 -5.68 -0.14
CA PHE A 53 8.64 -6.47 -0.46
C PHE A 53 8.87 -7.34 -1.70
N LEU A 54 9.55 -6.80 -2.71
CA LEU A 54 9.96 -7.54 -3.91
C LEU A 54 10.89 -8.71 -3.58
N LYS A 55 11.71 -8.59 -2.53
CA LYS A 55 12.60 -9.67 -2.09
C LYS A 55 11.86 -10.98 -1.79
N PHE A 56 10.60 -10.94 -1.35
CA PHE A 56 9.82 -12.16 -1.09
C PHE A 56 9.66 -13.05 -2.33
N LEU A 57 9.66 -12.46 -3.54
CA LEU A 57 9.63 -13.22 -4.79
C LEU A 57 10.92 -14.01 -5.06
N LEU A 58 12.00 -13.72 -4.33
CA LEU A 58 13.29 -14.39 -4.45
C LEU A 58 13.53 -15.40 -3.32
N GLU A 59 12.64 -15.48 -2.32
CA GLU A 59 12.86 -16.28 -1.10
C GLU A 59 12.41 -17.74 -1.25
N SER A 60 11.78 -18.12 -2.36
CA SER A 60 11.50 -19.52 -2.64
C SER A 60 11.55 -19.87 -4.13
N ASP A 61 11.77 -21.14 -4.43
CA ASP A 61 11.80 -21.68 -5.79
C ASP A 61 10.36 -21.80 -6.33
N HIS A 62 9.82 -20.65 -6.73
CA HIS A 62 8.46 -20.55 -7.24
C HIS A 62 8.34 -21.20 -8.62
N LYS A 63 7.57 -22.28 -8.72
CA LYS A 63 7.45 -23.05 -9.97
C LYS A 63 6.74 -22.28 -11.09
N ASN A 64 5.88 -21.33 -10.72
CA ASN A 64 5.06 -20.54 -11.62
C ASN A 64 4.62 -19.24 -10.93
N PHE A 65 3.99 -18.33 -11.69
CA PHE A 65 3.50 -17.06 -11.17
C PHE A 65 2.51 -17.21 -10.01
N LYS A 66 1.60 -18.18 -10.05
CA LYS A 66 0.60 -18.37 -8.99
C LYS A 66 1.28 -18.69 -7.66
N ASP A 67 2.26 -19.58 -7.66
CA ASP A 67 3.03 -19.94 -6.47
C ASP A 67 3.81 -18.72 -5.91
N ALA A 68 4.39 -17.89 -6.81
CA ALA A 68 5.06 -16.64 -6.44
C ALA A 68 4.09 -15.62 -5.85
N TRP A 69 2.93 -15.46 -6.47
CA TRP A 69 1.90 -14.54 -6.06
C TRP A 69 1.32 -14.90 -4.70
N GLU A 70 0.94 -16.17 -4.49
CA GLU A 70 0.36 -16.64 -3.23
C GLU A 70 1.35 -16.45 -2.07
N TYR A 71 2.63 -16.74 -2.29
CA TYR A 71 3.66 -16.51 -1.28
C TYR A 71 3.86 -15.02 -0.98
N LEU A 72 3.97 -14.19 -2.02
CA LEU A 72 4.10 -12.73 -1.87
C LEU A 72 2.92 -12.15 -1.10
N ASP A 73 1.69 -12.49 -1.51
CA ASP A 73 0.46 -12.03 -0.86
C ASP A 73 0.40 -12.46 0.62
N GLN A 74 0.77 -13.71 0.92
CA GLN A 74 0.84 -14.21 2.30
C GLN A 74 1.85 -13.42 3.14
N GLN A 75 3.07 -13.22 2.62
CA GLN A 75 4.11 -12.48 3.34
C GLN A 75 3.66 -11.04 3.59
N LEU A 76 3.23 -10.35 2.54
CA LEU A 76 2.81 -8.95 2.63
C LEU A 76 1.57 -8.79 3.51
N THR A 77 0.60 -9.70 3.44
CA THR A 77 -0.58 -9.70 4.31
C THR A 77 -0.17 -9.74 5.78
N SER A 78 0.73 -10.65 6.17
CA SER A 78 1.20 -10.73 7.56
C SER A 78 1.93 -9.45 8.03
N LYS A 79 2.66 -8.79 7.13
CA LYS A 79 3.48 -7.60 7.46
C LYS A 79 2.72 -6.29 7.40
N ILE A 80 1.65 -6.21 6.61
CA ILE A 80 0.91 -4.97 6.34
C ILE A 80 -0.48 -5.03 6.94
N LYS A 81 -1.27 -6.04 6.58
CA LYS A 81 -2.69 -6.10 6.92
C LYS A 81 -2.91 -6.13 8.43
N GLU A 82 -2.29 -7.08 9.14
CA GLU A 82 -2.53 -7.24 10.58
C GLU A 82 -2.07 -6.01 11.37
N PRO A 83 -0.85 -5.47 11.19
CA PRO A 83 -0.42 -4.30 11.95
C PRO A 83 -1.26 -3.06 11.65
N MET A 84 -1.68 -2.87 10.40
CA MET A 84 -2.52 -1.75 10.00
C MET A 84 -3.93 -1.85 10.58
N MET A 85 -4.56 -3.02 10.51
CA MET A 85 -5.89 -3.24 11.07
C MET A 85 -5.89 -3.08 12.59
N ASN A 86 -4.88 -3.63 13.28
CA ASN A 86 -4.72 -3.46 14.72
C ASN A 86 -4.60 -1.98 15.11
N PHE A 87 -3.84 -1.19 14.34
CA PHE A 87 -3.75 0.24 14.56
C PHE A 87 -5.12 0.93 14.40
N SER A 88 -5.86 0.62 13.33
CA SER A 88 -7.19 1.18 13.11
C SER A 88 -8.20 0.73 14.16
N ASP A 89 -8.13 -0.50 14.67
CA ASP A 89 -9.03 -0.98 15.72
C ASP A 89 -8.82 -0.23 17.04
N ILE A 90 -7.57 0.07 17.39
CA ILE A 90 -7.24 0.92 18.56
C ILE A 90 -7.89 2.30 18.40
N ILE A 91 -7.76 2.91 17.22
CA ILE A 91 -8.36 4.23 16.95
C ILE A 91 -9.89 4.15 16.92
N SER A 92 -10.46 3.08 16.38
CA SER A 92 -11.91 2.87 16.33
C SER A 92 -12.55 2.84 17.72
N SER A 93 -11.77 2.46 18.72
CA SER A 93 -12.16 2.46 20.14
C SER A 93 -11.98 3.82 20.83
N SER A 94 -11.52 4.84 20.10
CA SER A 94 -11.24 6.18 20.60
C SER A 94 -12.23 7.22 20.05
N ASN A 95 -12.20 8.44 20.60
CA ASN A 95 -12.95 9.57 20.07
C ASN A 95 -12.41 10.12 18.73
N ARG A 96 -11.35 9.51 18.17
CA ARG A 96 -10.70 9.92 16.91
C ARG A 96 -11.19 9.15 15.69
N TRP A 97 -12.07 8.15 15.87
CA TRP A 97 -12.51 7.27 14.78
C TRP A 97 -13.02 8.03 13.55
N GLU A 98 -13.89 9.02 13.74
CA GLU A 98 -14.44 9.81 12.62
C GLU A 98 -13.38 10.60 11.85
N LEU A 99 -12.38 11.13 12.56
CA LEU A 99 -11.28 11.80 11.87
C LEU A 99 -10.42 10.78 11.12
N HIS A 100 -10.12 9.64 11.74
CA HIS A 100 -9.34 8.59 11.10
C HIS A 100 -9.99 8.11 9.82
N VAL A 101 -11.31 7.87 9.79
CA VAL A 101 -12.00 7.46 8.56
C VAL A 101 -11.92 8.54 7.47
N LYS A 102 -12.12 9.82 7.80
CA LYS A 102 -11.95 10.92 6.84
C LYS A 102 -10.52 11.00 6.30
N LEU A 103 -9.55 10.77 7.17
CA LEU A 103 -8.14 10.77 6.80
C LEU A 103 -7.79 9.57 5.91
N MET A 104 -8.25 8.36 6.24
CA MET A 104 -8.07 7.15 5.41
C MET A 104 -8.73 7.32 4.04
N LYS A 105 -9.92 7.92 3.96
CA LYS A 105 -10.53 8.30 2.69
C LYS A 105 -9.61 9.22 1.87
N SER A 106 -8.96 10.17 2.52
CA SER A 106 -8.02 11.10 1.87
C SER A 106 -6.79 10.37 1.32
N PHE A 107 -6.23 9.42 2.09
CA PHE A 107 -5.15 8.52 1.65
C PHE A 107 -5.54 7.67 0.45
N LEU A 108 -6.71 7.04 0.48
CA LEU A 108 -7.15 6.14 -0.58
C LEU A 108 -7.51 6.87 -1.89
N THR A 109 -7.79 8.18 -1.82
CA THR A 109 -8.15 9.02 -2.98
C THR A 109 -7.07 10.00 -3.40
N ASN A 110 -5.88 9.92 -2.80
CA ASN A 110 -4.73 10.80 -3.02
C ASN A 110 -5.08 12.31 -2.90
N LYS A 111 -5.82 12.66 -1.85
CA LYS A 111 -6.31 14.04 -1.59
C LYS A 111 -5.55 14.72 -0.46
N ASP A 112 -5.89 15.97 -0.22
CA ASP A 112 -5.38 16.73 0.92
C ASP A 112 -5.83 16.07 2.23
N PRO A 113 -4.99 16.06 3.28
CA PRO A 113 -5.36 15.50 4.57
C PRO A 113 -6.54 16.27 5.17
N THR A 114 -7.33 15.58 5.99
CA THR A 114 -8.41 16.22 6.75
C THR A 114 -7.84 17.10 7.85
N ASP A 115 -8.35 18.32 7.99
CA ASP A 115 -7.92 19.26 9.04
C ASP A 115 -7.99 18.67 10.45
N GLY A 116 -7.04 19.06 11.31
CA GLY A 116 -6.99 18.62 12.70
C GLY A 116 -6.44 17.21 12.92
N TYR A 117 -5.80 16.62 11.90
CA TYR A 117 -5.01 15.41 12.04
C TYR A 117 -3.67 15.69 12.74
N GLY A 118 -3.21 14.71 13.50
CA GLY A 118 -1.90 14.64 14.11
C GLY A 118 -1.19 13.33 13.75
N HIS A 119 0.04 13.20 14.24
CA HIS A 119 0.92 12.07 13.92
C HIS A 119 0.40 10.69 14.34
N ASN A 120 -0.59 10.63 15.24
CA ASN A 120 -1.14 9.39 15.79
C ASN A 120 -2.48 8.99 15.14
N ASP A 121 -2.97 9.72 14.14
CA ASP A 121 -4.27 9.44 13.51
C ASP A 121 -4.17 8.51 12.31
N TYR A 122 -2.95 8.12 11.91
CA TYR A 122 -2.71 7.16 10.83
C TYR A 122 -1.41 6.40 11.05
N ASP A 123 -1.35 5.20 10.46
CA ASP A 123 -0.16 4.38 10.53
C ASP A 123 0.88 4.86 9.53
N HIS A 124 1.89 5.60 10.02
CA HIS A 124 2.94 6.18 9.20
C HIS A 124 3.85 5.16 8.51
N ARG A 125 3.73 3.87 8.86
CA ARG A 125 4.42 2.77 8.16
C ARG A 125 3.79 2.49 6.80
N PHE A 126 2.50 2.77 6.65
CA PHE A 126 1.72 2.40 5.47
C PHE A 126 1.12 3.60 4.73
N PHE A 127 1.00 4.74 5.41
CA PHE A 127 0.41 5.96 4.89
C PHE A 127 1.30 7.16 5.18
N TYR A 128 1.35 8.12 4.26
CA TYR A 128 2.20 9.29 4.43
C TYR A 128 1.64 10.52 3.73
N VAL A 129 1.93 11.69 4.29
CA VAL A 129 1.61 12.97 3.67
C VAL A 129 2.88 13.54 3.07
N ASP A 130 2.85 13.84 1.78
CA ASP A 130 3.93 14.52 1.07
C ASP A 130 3.36 15.68 0.25
N ASN A 131 4.02 16.84 0.29
CA ASN A 131 3.58 18.06 -0.41
C ASN A 131 2.07 18.39 -0.21
N GLY A 132 1.55 18.15 1.00
CA GLY A 132 0.15 18.40 1.34
C GLY A 132 -0.84 17.35 0.79
N LYS A 133 -0.37 16.27 0.17
CA LYS A 133 -1.20 15.17 -0.35
C LYS A 133 -0.98 13.90 0.44
N CYS A 134 -2.06 13.15 0.63
CA CYS A 134 -2.06 11.86 1.27
C CYS A 134 -1.71 10.75 0.27
N TYR A 135 -0.86 9.82 0.69
CA TYR A 135 -0.44 8.66 -0.10
C TYR A 135 -0.34 7.39 0.76
N TYR A 136 -0.30 6.24 0.09
CA TYR A 136 -0.03 4.93 0.67
C TYR A 136 1.26 4.35 0.09
N VAL A 137 1.91 3.46 0.84
CA VAL A 137 3.20 2.88 0.44
C VAL A 137 3.08 1.82 -0.65
N CYS A 138 1.96 1.09 -0.72
CA CYS A 138 1.71 0.07 -1.73
C CYS A 138 0.21 -0.21 -1.94
N GLY A 139 -0.13 -0.86 -3.04
CA GLY A 139 -1.49 -1.29 -3.39
C GLY A 139 -2.11 -2.22 -2.36
N LEU A 140 -1.32 -3.08 -1.70
CA LEU A 140 -1.87 -3.95 -0.65
C LEU A 140 -2.35 -3.15 0.57
N ALA A 141 -1.63 -2.10 0.97
CA ALA A 141 -2.08 -1.22 2.06
C ALA A 141 -3.38 -0.49 1.70
N ARG A 142 -3.48 0.00 0.45
CA ARG A 142 -4.72 0.58 -0.11
C ARG A 142 -5.88 -0.42 -0.01
N ASP A 143 -5.70 -1.63 -0.54
CA ASP A 143 -6.77 -2.63 -0.64
C ASP A 143 -7.18 -3.14 0.74
N CYS A 144 -6.22 -3.37 1.64
CA CYS A 144 -6.51 -3.79 3.01
C CYS A 144 -7.31 -2.72 3.77
N MET A 145 -7.00 -1.44 3.60
CA MET A 145 -7.70 -0.35 4.29
C MET A 145 -9.09 -0.14 3.70
N ALA A 146 -9.24 -0.21 2.37
CA ALA A 146 -10.54 -0.18 1.72
C ALA A 146 -11.43 -1.33 2.24
N ASN A 147 -10.92 -2.56 2.27
CA ASN A 147 -11.66 -3.71 2.79
C ASN A 147 -11.99 -3.57 4.27
N TYR A 148 -11.08 -3.02 5.08
CA TYR A 148 -11.31 -2.76 6.50
C TYR A 148 -12.47 -1.79 6.71
N LEU A 149 -12.46 -0.65 6.01
CA LEU A 149 -13.53 0.36 6.12
C LEU A 149 -14.87 -0.16 5.61
N TYR A 150 -14.85 -0.94 4.52
CA TYR A 150 -16.04 -1.62 4.02
C TYR A 150 -16.63 -2.57 5.09
N GLY A 151 -15.80 -3.39 5.73
CA GLY A 151 -16.21 -4.30 6.80
C GLY A 151 -16.65 -3.61 8.10
N LYS A 152 -16.39 -2.31 8.26
CA LYS A 152 -16.87 -1.47 9.38
C LYS A 152 -18.10 -0.64 9.00
N ASP A 153 -18.77 -1.01 7.91
CA ASP A 153 -19.96 -0.32 7.36
C ASP A 153 -19.74 1.17 7.05
N ARG A 154 -18.50 1.57 6.75
CA ARG A 154 -18.14 2.96 6.38
C ARG A 154 -18.37 3.22 4.89
N MET A 155 -19.58 2.90 4.41
CA MET A 155 -19.94 2.99 2.99
C MET A 155 -19.77 4.40 2.42
N GLU A 156 -19.86 5.45 3.24
CA GLU A 156 -19.71 6.84 2.86
C GLU A 156 -18.34 7.20 2.27
N VAL A 157 -17.33 6.34 2.48
CA VAL A 157 -16.02 6.45 1.84
C VAL A 157 -16.11 6.16 0.34
N PHE A 158 -16.97 5.21 -0.05
CA PHE A 158 -17.02 4.61 -1.39
C PHE A 158 -18.06 5.22 -2.33
N ILE A 159 -19.03 5.98 -1.80
CA ILE A 159 -20.09 6.63 -2.59
C ILE A 159 -19.67 7.96 -3.22
N ASP A 160 -18.46 8.43 -2.94
CA ASP A 160 -17.95 9.70 -3.45
C ASP A 160 -17.52 9.56 -4.92
N ILE A 161 -17.89 10.50 -5.79
CA ILE A 161 -17.44 10.54 -7.19
C ILE A 161 -15.90 10.57 -7.31
N ASN A 162 -15.21 11.07 -6.28
CA ASN A 162 -13.77 11.03 -6.19
C ASN A 162 -13.24 9.59 -6.08
N TRP A 163 -13.97 8.70 -5.40
CA TRP A 163 -13.66 7.27 -5.32
C TRP A 163 -13.75 6.61 -6.71
N ILE A 164 -14.75 6.98 -7.50
CA ILE A 164 -14.91 6.50 -8.89
C ILE A 164 -13.71 6.95 -9.74
N LYS A 165 -13.24 8.19 -9.57
CA LYS A 165 -12.10 8.73 -10.32
C LYS A 165 -10.76 8.09 -9.94
N SER A 166 -10.60 7.59 -8.72
CA SER A 166 -9.39 6.87 -8.28
C SER A 166 -9.24 5.47 -8.91
N PHE A 167 -10.30 4.89 -9.50
CA PHE A 167 -10.22 3.58 -10.17
C PHE A 167 -9.54 3.59 -11.55
N LYS A 168 -9.12 4.74 -12.08
CA LYS A 168 -8.50 4.82 -13.43
C LYS A 168 -7.27 3.92 -13.63
N ASN A 169 -6.66 3.43 -12.55
CA ASN A 169 -5.45 2.59 -12.60
C ASN A 169 -5.64 1.19 -11.99
N ASN A 170 -6.87 0.71 -11.78
CA ASN A 170 -7.08 -0.61 -11.19
C ASN A 170 -7.33 -1.68 -12.29
N PRO A 171 -6.36 -2.57 -12.58
CA PRO A 171 -6.51 -3.63 -13.58
C PRO A 171 -7.59 -4.68 -13.25
N SER A 172 -8.15 -4.67 -12.03
CA SER A 172 -9.26 -5.56 -11.64
C SER A 172 -10.67 -5.04 -11.97
N VAL A 173 -10.81 -3.79 -12.44
CA VAL A 173 -12.12 -3.17 -12.76
C VAL A 173 -12.51 -3.36 -14.23
N LYS A 174 -12.21 -4.53 -14.82
CA LYS A 174 -12.74 -4.90 -16.15
C LYS A 174 -14.22 -5.32 -16.13
N GLY A 175 -14.88 -5.32 -14.96
CA GLY A 175 -16.27 -5.78 -14.79
C GLY A 175 -17.33 -4.69 -14.71
N LEU A 176 -16.95 -3.40 -14.66
CA LEU A 176 -17.90 -2.28 -14.63
C LEU A 176 -17.84 -1.51 -15.95
N HIS A 177 -18.39 -2.12 -16.99
CA HIS A 177 -18.87 -1.38 -18.15
C HIS A 177 -20.36 -1.12 -17.92
N CYS A 178 -20.75 0.16 -17.90
CA CYS A 178 -22.13 0.60 -18.00
C CYS A 178 -22.76 0.11 -19.32
#